data_AF-A0A453AE72-F1
#
_entry.id   AF-A0A453AE72-F1
#
_cell.length_a   1.000
_cell.length_b   1.000
_cell.length_c   1.000
_cell.angle_alpha   90.00
_cell.angle_beta   90.00
_cell.angle_gamma   90.00
#
_symmetry.space_group_name_H-M   'P 1'
#
loop_
_entity.id
_entity.type
_entity.pdbx_description
1 polymer ?
#
loop_
_entity_poly.entity_id
_entity_poly.type
_entity_poly.pdbx_seq_one_letter_code
_entity_poly.pdbx_strand_id
1 'polypeptide(L)'
;MPQNPSAWSAWNFLGGTNRAVFVTYWLNLIQNIDSARPFLVTINPPHVPDHVLLKWCASQPIPSVAAVKAFLELDKIQGKRGIWFCGEDQGHGLQEYGLKAGKVVAQGVLGKNGDLLVNPKQMVPSWTEAGARLLVARFLNRSISIGNLILLEDGGSMLSFGNASGKRHVKSVLRVHDPMFYWKVATESDLGLADAYINGWCSFVDKKEGLLNLFLIFIANRDAHKSSSSVVSKRGWWTPMLLTAGLASAKYFLRHTSRKNSVTQTRRNISQHYDLSNDFFSLFLDKTMTYSCGIFKREDESLEESQIRKLNLLIDK
;
A
#
# COMPACT_ATOMS: atom_id res chain seq x y z
N MET A 1 -9.93 31.82 24.08
CA MET A 1 -11.11 31.15 23.51
C MET A 1 -11.89 32.15 22.65
N PRO A 2 -12.68 31.69 21.65
CA PRO A 2 -13.57 32.57 20.89
C PRO A 2 -14.53 33.32 21.80
N GLN A 3 -14.89 34.55 21.44
CA GLN A 3 -15.89 35.32 22.20
C GLN A 3 -17.27 34.64 22.18
N ASN A 4 -17.60 33.94 21.09
CA ASN A 4 -18.81 33.16 20.98
C ASN A 4 -18.63 31.80 21.68
N PRO A 5 -19.35 31.51 22.78
CA PRO A 5 -19.25 30.23 23.49
C PRO A 5 -19.65 29.03 22.64
N SER A 6 -20.53 29.19 21.64
CA SER A 6 -20.93 28.08 20.77
C SER A 6 -19.81 27.61 19.83
N ALA A 7 -18.76 28.42 19.65
CA ALA A 7 -17.57 28.07 18.88
C ALA A 7 -16.46 27.44 19.75
N TRP A 8 -16.72 27.20 21.04
CA TRP A 8 -15.75 26.55 21.91
C TRP A 8 -15.65 25.07 21.55
N SER A 9 -14.41 24.62 21.40
CA SER A 9 -14.06 23.23 21.17
C SER A 9 -13.01 22.82 22.18
N ALA A 10 -12.71 21.52 22.25
CA ALA A 10 -11.61 21.05 23.07
C ALA A 10 -10.33 21.84 22.77
N TRP A 11 -10.03 22.04 21.47
CA TRP A 11 -8.92 22.86 20.98
C TRP A 11 -9.44 23.94 20.04
N ASN A 12 -9.08 25.19 20.28
CA ASN A 12 -9.36 26.31 19.40
C ASN A 12 -8.05 26.85 18.80
N PHE A 13 -8.03 26.97 17.48
CA PHE A 13 -6.91 27.50 16.71
C PHE A 13 -7.17 28.95 16.33
N LEU A 14 -6.12 29.78 16.41
CA LEU A 14 -6.09 31.13 15.87
C LEU A 14 -4.87 31.27 14.97
N GLY A 15 -5.07 31.65 13.71
CA GLY A 15 -4.00 31.89 12.74
C GLY A 15 -3.65 33.38 12.65
N GLY A 16 -2.37 33.71 12.73
CA GLY A 16 -1.86 35.06 12.47
C GLY A 16 -1.43 35.26 11.01
N THR A 17 -1.40 36.52 10.55
CA THR A 17 -0.94 36.91 9.20
C THR A 17 0.51 36.53 8.91
N ASN A 18 1.33 36.33 9.94
CA ASN A 18 2.76 36.05 9.86
C ASN A 18 3.12 34.55 10.03
N ARG A 19 2.21 33.63 9.69
CA ARG A 19 2.33 32.17 9.92
C ARG A 19 2.48 31.76 11.39
N ALA A 20 2.31 32.67 12.34
CA ALA A 20 2.26 32.36 13.76
C ALA A 20 0.95 31.59 14.06
N VAL A 21 1.11 30.46 14.75
CA VAL A 21 0.01 29.56 15.12
C VAL A 21 -0.17 29.60 16.63
N PHE A 22 -1.41 29.90 17.03
CA PHE A 22 -1.83 29.93 18.43
C PHE A 22 -2.87 28.85 18.65
N VAL A 23 -2.64 27.97 19.61
CA VAL A 23 -3.61 26.91 19.94
C VAL A 23 -3.94 27.01 21.41
N THR A 24 -5.23 27.16 21.73
CA THR A 24 -5.74 27.15 23.10
C THR A 24 -6.49 25.85 23.37
N TYR A 25 -6.11 25.16 24.44
CA TYR A 25 -6.71 23.92 24.92
C TYR A 25 -7.61 24.23 26.11
N TRP A 26 -8.82 23.68 26.11
CA TRP A 26 -9.73 23.76 27.24
C TRP A 26 -9.52 22.58 28.19
N LEU A 27 -8.73 22.79 29.26
CA LEU A 27 -8.32 21.71 30.14
C LEU A 27 -9.46 21.14 30.97
N ASN A 28 -10.46 21.94 31.36
CA ASN A 28 -11.61 21.39 32.10
C ASN A 28 -12.27 20.27 31.31
N LEU A 29 -12.42 20.43 30.00
CA LEU A 29 -13.02 19.43 29.14
C LEU A 29 -12.09 18.23 28.91
N ILE A 30 -10.80 18.48 28.64
CA ILE A 30 -9.84 17.43 28.24
C ILE A 30 -9.38 16.58 29.43
N GLN A 31 -9.24 17.20 30.60
CA GLN A 31 -8.71 16.57 31.82
C GLN A 31 -9.80 16.38 32.89
N ASN A 32 -11.06 16.66 32.57
CA ASN A 32 -12.21 16.54 33.47
C ASN A 32 -12.03 17.29 34.80
N ILE A 33 -11.56 18.55 34.73
CA ILE A 33 -11.33 19.40 35.91
C ILE A 33 -12.62 20.09 36.30
N ASP A 34 -13.18 19.73 37.45
CA ASP A 34 -14.34 20.39 38.02
C ASP A 34 -13.96 21.75 38.63
N SER A 35 -14.41 22.82 37.99
CA SER A 35 -14.12 24.20 38.39
C SER A 35 -15.10 25.16 37.74
N ALA A 36 -15.57 26.13 38.53
CA ALA A 36 -16.40 27.23 38.04
C ALA A 36 -15.67 28.17 37.06
N ARG A 37 -14.33 28.15 37.05
CA ARG A 37 -13.49 28.95 36.14
C ARG A 37 -12.82 28.06 35.09
N PRO A 38 -12.68 28.53 33.83
CA PRO A 38 -11.99 27.79 32.79
C PRO A 38 -10.47 27.81 32.99
N PHE A 39 -9.87 26.62 33.01
CA PHE A 39 -8.44 26.39 32.89
C PHE A 39 -8.10 26.18 31.42
N LEU A 40 -7.24 27.06 30.90
CA LEU A 40 -6.84 27.07 29.50
C LEU A 40 -5.33 26.95 29.40
N VAL A 41 -4.85 26.23 28.39
CA VAL A 41 -3.43 26.19 28.02
C VAL A 41 -3.29 26.73 26.62
N THR A 42 -2.50 27.78 26.46
CA THR A 42 -2.21 28.36 25.14
C THR A 42 -0.78 28.09 24.76
N ILE A 43 -0.59 27.44 23.61
CA ILE A 43 0.72 27.26 22.99
C ILE A 43 1.04 28.50 22.14
N ASN A 44 2.25 29.03 22.33
CA ASN A 44 2.79 30.21 21.65
C ASN A 44 1.93 31.47 21.76
N PRO A 45 1.41 31.88 22.94
CA PRO A 45 0.38 32.92 23.05
C PRO A 45 0.72 34.22 22.29
N PRO A 46 -0.27 34.90 21.67
CA PRO A 46 -0.04 36.07 20.82
C PRO A 46 0.50 37.29 21.56
N HIS A 47 0.37 37.29 22.89
CA HIS A 47 0.93 38.28 23.78
C HIS A 47 1.40 37.60 25.06
N VAL A 48 2.30 38.27 25.78
CA VAL A 48 2.75 37.82 27.10
C VAL A 48 1.58 37.98 28.09
N PRO A 49 1.32 37.01 28.98
CA PRO A 49 0.27 37.14 30.00
C PRO A 49 0.53 38.32 30.94
N ASP A 50 -0.53 39.07 31.28
CA ASP A 50 -0.45 40.21 32.19
C ASP A 50 -0.06 39.82 33.62
N HIS A 51 -0.42 38.59 34.02
CA HIS A 51 -0.14 38.04 35.34
C HIS A 51 0.47 36.63 35.20
N VAL A 52 1.64 36.43 35.81
CA VAL A 52 2.38 35.16 35.76
C VAL A 52 2.62 34.67 37.18
N LEU A 53 2.01 33.55 37.54
CA LEU A 53 2.22 32.89 38.83
C LEU A 53 3.56 32.14 38.89
N LEU A 54 3.91 31.46 37.79
CA LEU A 54 5.13 30.67 37.66
C LEU A 54 5.65 30.76 36.22
N LYS A 55 6.96 30.88 36.07
CA LYS A 55 7.67 30.79 34.80
C LYS A 55 8.81 29.81 34.92
N TRP A 56 8.89 28.86 34.00
CA TRP A 56 10.03 27.98 33.85
C TRP A 56 10.53 28.00 32.41
N CYS A 57 11.73 27.48 32.21
CA CYS A 57 12.28 27.21 30.89
C CYS A 57 12.47 25.69 30.77
N ALA A 58 11.95 25.12 29.70
CA ALA A 58 12.17 23.72 29.35
C ALA A 58 12.70 23.67 27.92
N SER A 59 13.65 22.78 27.67
CA SER A 59 14.16 22.53 26.32
C SER A 59 13.27 21.50 25.64
N GLN A 60 12.85 21.79 24.40
CA GLN A 60 12.19 20.81 23.54
C GLN A 60 13.16 20.35 22.45
N PRO A 61 13.21 19.05 22.12
CA PRO A 61 14.01 18.57 21.01
C PRO A 61 13.48 19.16 19.70
N ILE A 62 14.35 19.82 18.94
CA ILE A 62 14.03 20.31 17.60
C ILE A 62 14.44 19.20 16.60
N PRO A 63 13.51 18.72 15.75
CA PRO A 63 13.85 17.73 14.73
C PRO A 63 14.97 18.25 13.83
N SER A 64 16.05 17.47 13.70
CA SER A 64 17.17 17.77 12.81
C SER A 64 17.51 16.56 11.95
N VAL A 65 18.19 16.78 10.82
CA VAL A 65 18.66 15.70 9.94
C VAL A 65 19.56 14.73 10.72
N ALA A 66 20.40 15.25 11.62
CA ALA A 66 21.26 14.45 12.48
C ALA A 66 20.43 13.57 13.45
N ALA A 67 19.39 14.12 14.07
CA ALA A 67 18.50 13.36 14.97
C ALA A 67 17.75 12.25 14.23
N VAL A 68 17.25 12.52 13.02
CA VAL A 68 16.58 11.50 12.19
C VAL A 68 17.55 10.40 11.75
N LYS A 69 18.78 10.75 11.36
CA LYS A 69 19.80 9.75 11.00
C LYS A 69 20.16 8.87 12.19
N ALA A 70 20.37 9.46 13.37
CA ALA A 70 20.65 8.71 14.59
C ALA A 70 19.48 7.77 14.96
N PHE A 71 18.24 8.21 14.75
CA PHE A 71 17.05 7.38 14.94
C PHE A 71 17.02 6.16 14.02
N LEU A 72 17.32 6.33 12.72
CA LEU A 72 17.38 5.19 11.76
C LEU A 72 18.48 4.18 12.09
N GLU A 73 19.46 4.56 12.91
CA GLU A 73 20.54 3.69 13.35
C GLU A 73 20.34 3.15 14.77
N LEU A 74 19.24 3.48 15.43
CA LEU A 74 18.99 3.15 16.83
C LEU A 74 19.01 1.64 17.07
N ASP A 75 18.44 0.85 16.16
CA ASP A 75 18.43 -0.62 16.25
C ASP A 75 19.85 -1.21 16.29
N LYS A 76 20.85 -0.51 15.73
CA LYS A 76 22.25 -0.95 15.75
C LYS A 76 22.89 -0.85 17.14
N ILE A 77 22.29 -0.11 18.07
CA ILE A 77 22.85 0.11 19.42
C ILE A 77 22.00 -0.47 20.55
N GLN A 78 20.75 -0.89 20.27
CA GLN A 78 19.90 -1.55 21.27
C GLN A 78 20.55 -2.80 21.85
N GLY A 79 20.50 -2.96 23.17
CA GLY A 79 21.04 -4.11 23.90
C GLY A 79 22.56 -4.15 24.01
N LYS A 80 23.30 -3.22 23.38
CA LYS A 80 24.74 -3.13 23.57
C LYS A 80 25.05 -2.74 25.02
N ARG A 81 25.94 -3.50 25.65
CA ARG A 81 26.30 -3.34 27.08
C ARG A 81 25.10 -3.47 28.04
N GLY A 82 24.03 -4.17 27.61
CA GLY A 82 22.81 -4.30 28.41
C GLY A 82 22.02 -3.00 28.55
N ILE A 83 22.23 -2.05 27.63
CA ILE A 83 21.53 -0.76 27.62
C ILE A 83 20.53 -0.77 26.48
N TRP A 84 19.30 -0.35 26.77
CA TRP A 84 18.25 -0.15 25.80
C TRP A 84 17.69 1.27 25.89
N PHE A 85 17.32 1.82 24.75
CA PHE A 85 16.82 3.19 24.61
C PHE A 85 15.34 3.15 24.18
N CYS A 86 14.44 3.79 24.93
CA CYS A 86 13.04 3.99 24.56
C CYS A 86 12.58 5.40 24.94
N GLY A 87 11.70 6.00 24.12
CA GLY A 87 11.13 7.32 24.40
C GLY A 87 10.22 7.81 23.28
N GLU A 88 9.46 8.87 23.57
CA GLU A 88 8.54 9.53 22.62
C GLU A 88 9.27 10.25 21.47
N ASP A 89 10.56 10.52 21.65
CA ASP A 89 11.46 11.08 20.63
C ASP A 89 11.57 10.22 19.37
N GLN A 90 11.15 8.95 19.47
CA GLN A 90 11.08 7.99 18.36
C GLN A 90 9.88 8.21 17.42
N GLY A 91 9.03 9.21 17.70
CA GLY A 91 7.68 9.29 17.11
C GLY A 91 7.13 10.68 16.87
N HIS A 92 8.00 11.68 16.65
CA HIS A 92 7.57 13.07 16.44
C HIS A 92 6.76 13.65 17.62
N GLY A 93 7.00 13.18 18.85
CA GLY A 93 6.39 13.72 20.07
C GLY A 93 4.97 13.21 20.37
N LEU A 94 4.55 12.10 19.74
CA LEU A 94 3.28 11.44 20.05
C LEU A 94 3.45 10.36 21.12
N GLN A 95 2.61 10.41 22.15
CA GLN A 95 2.63 9.50 23.31
C GLN A 95 2.50 8.01 22.93
N GLU A 96 1.82 7.71 21.82
CA GLU A 96 1.68 6.34 21.31
C GLU A 96 3.03 5.69 20.92
N TYR A 97 4.04 6.48 20.55
CA TYR A 97 5.36 5.94 20.22
C TYR A 97 6.20 5.64 21.45
N GLY A 98 6.03 6.38 22.54
CA GLY A 98 6.64 6.03 23.83
C GLY A 98 6.24 4.63 24.27
N LEU A 99 4.95 4.30 24.16
CA LEU A 99 4.42 2.97 24.47
C LEU A 99 4.98 1.88 23.53
N LYS A 100 5.00 2.13 22.21
CA LYS A 100 5.55 1.19 21.21
C LYS A 100 7.03 0.93 21.43
N ALA A 101 7.82 1.98 21.64
CA ALA A 101 9.25 1.90 21.93
C ALA A 101 9.52 1.10 23.22
N GLY A 102 8.74 1.36 24.29
CA GLY A 102 8.84 0.61 25.54
C GLY A 102 8.55 -0.88 25.37
N LYS A 103 7.53 -1.23 24.57
CA LYS A 103 7.20 -2.63 24.26
C LYS A 103 8.35 -3.33 23.52
N VAL A 104 8.94 -2.68 22.52
CA VAL A 104 10.05 -3.24 21.74
C VAL A 104 11.28 -3.46 22.62
N VAL A 105 11.63 -2.48 23.45
CA VAL A 105 12.72 -2.64 24.43
C VAL A 105 12.43 -3.79 25.39
N ALA A 106 11.22 -3.89 25.95
CA ALA A 106 10.86 -4.98 26.85
C ALA A 106 10.99 -6.36 26.17
N GLN A 107 10.59 -6.46 24.88
CA GLN A 107 10.78 -7.69 24.11
C GLN A 107 12.26 -8.00 23.87
N GLY A 108 13.07 -6.99 23.52
CA GLY A 108 14.52 -7.14 23.34
C GLY A 108 15.24 -7.57 24.63
N VAL A 109 14.86 -7.02 25.78
CA VAL A 109 15.36 -7.46 27.11
C VAL A 109 15.05 -8.93 27.37
N LEU A 110 13.86 -9.38 26.95
CA LEU A 110 13.42 -10.78 27.09
C LEU A 110 13.98 -11.72 26.00
N GLY A 111 14.90 -11.26 25.15
CA GLY A 111 15.49 -12.05 24.06
C GLY A 111 14.51 -12.38 22.93
N LYS A 112 13.39 -11.65 22.84
CA LYS A 112 12.40 -11.79 21.76
C LYS A 112 12.64 -10.70 20.72
N ASN A 113 12.70 -11.07 19.45
CA ASN A 113 12.72 -10.08 18.37
C ASN A 113 11.37 -9.37 18.31
N GLY A 114 11.40 -8.04 18.51
CA GLY A 114 10.28 -7.16 18.27
C GLY A 114 10.72 -6.07 17.31
N ASP A 115 10.11 -5.99 16.14
CA ASP A 115 10.37 -4.88 15.23
C ASP A 115 9.69 -3.62 15.76
N LEU A 116 10.41 -2.50 15.74
CA LEU A 116 9.80 -1.17 15.85
C LEU A 116 8.85 -1.02 14.65
N LEU A 117 7.55 -1.15 14.91
CA LEU A 117 6.52 -0.70 13.99
C LEU A 117 6.62 0.82 13.93
N VAL A 118 7.57 1.32 13.13
CA VAL A 118 7.52 2.67 12.56
C VAL A 118 6.11 2.81 12.02
N ASN A 119 5.34 3.79 12.49
CA ASN A 119 3.98 3.99 11.98
C ASN A 119 4.09 3.99 10.46
N PRO A 120 3.47 3.01 9.78
CA PRO A 120 3.61 2.89 8.35
C PRO A 120 3.16 4.21 7.77
N LYS A 121 3.98 4.78 6.88
CA LYS A 121 3.70 6.05 6.20
C LYS A 121 2.27 5.98 5.72
N GLN A 122 1.39 6.74 6.35
CA GLN A 122 -0.03 6.61 6.08
C GLN A 122 -0.25 7.02 4.63
N MET A 123 -0.85 6.15 3.83
CA MET A 123 -1.15 6.46 2.45
C MET A 123 -2.18 7.61 2.43
N VAL A 124 -1.74 8.78 1.97
CA VAL A 124 -2.60 9.97 1.80
C VAL A 124 -2.89 10.12 0.31
N PRO A 125 -3.99 9.55 -0.20
CA PRO A 125 -4.36 9.72 -1.60
C PRO A 125 -4.79 11.16 -1.87
N SER A 126 -4.42 11.67 -3.03
CA SER A 126 -5.05 12.86 -3.62
C SER A 126 -6.54 12.60 -3.88
N TRP A 127 -7.33 13.66 -4.13
CA TRP A 127 -8.76 13.52 -4.41
C TRP A 127 -9.06 12.59 -5.59
N THR A 128 -8.23 12.61 -6.63
CA THR A 128 -8.36 11.72 -7.79
C THR A 128 -8.05 10.27 -7.45
N GLU A 129 -7.01 10.03 -6.64
CA GLU A 129 -6.66 8.69 -6.18
C GLU A 129 -7.68 8.14 -5.19
N ALA A 130 -8.25 8.98 -4.33
CA ALA A 130 -9.32 8.59 -3.41
C ALA A 130 -10.59 8.19 -4.16
N GLY A 131 -10.94 8.93 -5.23
CA GLY A 131 -12.01 8.56 -6.15
C GLY A 131 -11.72 7.23 -6.85
N ALA A 132 -10.52 7.05 -7.40
CA ALA A 132 -10.11 5.81 -8.05
C ALA A 132 -10.14 4.62 -7.08
N ARG A 133 -9.66 4.80 -5.85
CA ARG A 133 -9.71 3.80 -4.78
C ARG A 133 -11.14 3.34 -4.50
N LEU A 134 -12.08 4.28 -4.38
CA LEU A 134 -13.50 3.96 -4.19
C LEU A 134 -14.06 3.14 -5.36
N LEU A 135 -13.71 3.51 -6.59
CA LEU A 135 -14.17 2.81 -7.80
C LEU A 135 -13.61 1.39 -7.88
N VAL A 136 -12.31 1.21 -7.63
CA VAL A 136 -11.64 -0.11 -7.59
C VAL A 136 -12.24 -0.97 -6.48
N ALA A 137 -12.42 -0.43 -5.27
CA ALA A 137 -13.01 -1.17 -4.17
C ALA A 137 -14.45 -1.62 -4.48
N ARG A 138 -15.28 -0.73 -5.04
CA ARG A 138 -16.65 -1.08 -5.47
C ARG A 138 -16.68 -2.17 -6.54
N PHE A 139 -15.75 -2.10 -7.49
CA PHE A 139 -15.60 -3.10 -8.53
C PHE A 139 -15.23 -4.46 -7.94
N LEU A 140 -14.15 -4.53 -7.14
CA LEU A 140 -13.69 -5.78 -6.52
C LEU A 140 -14.75 -6.40 -5.61
N ASN A 141 -15.48 -5.57 -4.86
CA ASN A 141 -16.58 -6.05 -4.01
C ASN A 141 -17.74 -6.66 -4.80
N ARG A 142 -17.96 -6.24 -6.04
CA ARG A 142 -19.00 -6.83 -6.91
C ARG A 142 -18.48 -8.05 -7.67
N SER A 143 -17.21 -8.05 -8.07
CA SER A 143 -16.63 -9.06 -8.95
C SER A 143 -16.06 -10.28 -8.22
N ILE A 144 -15.69 -10.14 -6.93
CA ILE A 144 -15.09 -11.24 -6.16
C ILE A 144 -16.13 -11.80 -5.20
N SER A 145 -16.68 -12.96 -5.56
CA SER A 145 -17.56 -13.77 -4.73
C SER A 145 -16.91 -15.09 -4.28
N ILE A 146 -16.04 -15.67 -5.11
CA ILE A 146 -15.29 -16.90 -4.84
C ILE A 146 -13.85 -16.56 -4.43
N GLY A 147 -13.40 -17.10 -3.31
CA GLY A 147 -12.08 -16.82 -2.74
C GLY A 147 -12.04 -15.52 -1.93
N ASN A 148 -10.84 -15.15 -1.46
CA ASN A 148 -10.65 -13.96 -0.63
C ASN A 148 -9.45 -13.13 -1.12
N LEU A 149 -9.72 -11.90 -1.54
CA LEU A 149 -8.70 -10.91 -1.88
C LEU A 149 -8.66 -9.83 -0.80
N ILE A 150 -7.49 -9.60 -0.22
CA ILE A 150 -7.26 -8.54 0.75
C ILE A 150 -6.29 -7.52 0.16
N LEU A 151 -6.69 -6.25 0.13
CA LEU A 151 -5.79 -5.12 -0.10
C LEU A 151 -5.35 -4.57 1.26
N LEU A 152 -4.06 -4.65 1.53
CA LEU A 152 -3.43 -4.08 2.72
C LEU A 152 -2.72 -2.78 2.31
N GLU A 153 -3.25 -1.64 2.69
CA GLU A 153 -2.67 -0.35 2.36
C GLU A 153 -1.59 0.03 3.37
N ASP A 154 -0.51 0.65 2.89
CA ASP A 154 0.47 1.27 3.78
C ASP A 154 -0.24 2.38 4.60
N GLY A 155 -0.14 2.30 5.92
CA GLY A 155 -1.00 3.05 6.86
C GLY A 155 -2.01 2.18 7.60
N GLY A 156 -2.13 0.89 7.27
CA GLY A 156 -2.87 -0.11 8.05
C GLY A 156 -4.32 -0.30 7.66
N SER A 157 -4.83 0.45 6.68
CA SER A 157 -6.17 0.24 6.14
C SER A 157 -6.24 -1.10 5.39
N MET A 158 -7.27 -1.89 5.69
CA MET A 158 -7.47 -3.20 5.09
C MET A 158 -8.83 -3.26 4.39
N LEU A 159 -8.84 -3.59 3.11
CA LEU A 159 -10.05 -3.83 2.32
C LEU A 159 -10.10 -5.32 1.98
N SER A 160 -11.15 -6.02 2.40
CA SER A 160 -11.34 -7.45 2.11
C SER A 160 -12.52 -7.63 1.16
N PHE A 161 -12.33 -8.47 0.15
CA PHE A 161 -13.31 -8.79 -0.89
C PHE A 161 -13.50 -10.30 -1.00
N GLY A 162 -14.73 -10.73 -1.26
CA GLY A 162 -15.12 -12.14 -1.24
C GLY A 162 -15.25 -12.73 0.16
N ASN A 163 -15.56 -14.02 0.24
CA ASN A 163 -15.80 -14.70 1.50
C ASN A 163 -14.63 -15.60 1.89
N ALA A 164 -14.18 -15.48 3.14
CA ALA A 164 -13.14 -16.33 3.71
C ALA A 164 -13.66 -17.71 4.15
N SER A 165 -14.95 -18.02 4.00
CA SER A 165 -15.60 -19.20 4.58
C SER A 165 -16.15 -20.18 3.51
N GLY A 166 -15.33 -21.12 3.04
CA GLY A 166 -15.74 -22.24 2.16
C GLY A 166 -14.59 -23.20 1.81
N LYS A 167 -14.90 -24.51 1.64
CA LYS A 167 -13.96 -25.67 1.58
C LYS A 167 -12.76 -25.62 0.59
N ARG A 168 -12.65 -24.62 -0.29
CA ARG A 168 -11.46 -24.38 -1.14
C ARG A 168 -11.07 -22.90 -1.01
N HIS A 169 -10.21 -22.60 -0.03
CA HIS A 169 -9.82 -21.24 0.32
C HIS A 169 -8.61 -20.79 -0.50
N VAL A 170 -8.83 -20.23 -1.69
CA VAL A 170 -7.77 -19.45 -2.35
C VAL A 170 -7.80 -18.04 -1.76
N LYS A 171 -6.69 -17.64 -1.14
CA LYS A 171 -6.52 -16.34 -0.50
C LYS A 171 -5.31 -15.62 -1.10
N SER A 172 -5.48 -14.34 -1.43
CA SER A 172 -4.39 -13.47 -1.84
C SER A 172 -4.41 -12.18 -1.03
N VAL A 173 -3.24 -11.76 -0.55
CA VAL A 173 -3.05 -10.52 0.20
C VAL A 173 -2.08 -9.64 -0.58
N LEU A 174 -2.59 -8.60 -1.20
CA LEU A 174 -1.84 -7.62 -1.97
C LEU A 174 -1.61 -6.39 -1.09
N ARG A 175 -0.35 -6.03 -0.87
CA ARG A 175 0.05 -4.82 -0.17
C ARG A 175 0.16 -3.66 -1.16
N VAL A 176 -0.52 -2.56 -0.88
CA VAL A 176 -0.49 -1.33 -1.69
C VAL A 176 0.42 -0.32 -1.01
N HIS A 177 1.52 0.02 -1.69
CA HIS A 177 2.54 0.93 -1.20
C HIS A 177 2.32 2.38 -1.64
N ASP A 178 1.67 2.56 -2.80
CA ASP A 178 1.49 3.86 -3.43
C ASP A 178 0.05 4.04 -3.92
N PRO A 179 -0.62 5.17 -3.62
CA PRO A 179 -2.01 5.41 -4.03
C PRO A 179 -2.19 5.48 -5.56
N MET A 180 -1.12 5.71 -6.32
CA MET A 180 -1.10 5.65 -7.78
C MET A 180 -1.55 4.29 -8.33
N PHE A 181 -1.38 3.22 -7.54
CA PHE A 181 -1.95 1.89 -7.81
C PHE A 181 -3.43 1.99 -8.20
N TYR A 182 -4.25 2.68 -7.41
CA TYR A 182 -5.68 2.75 -7.65
C TYR A 182 -6.01 3.54 -8.91
N TRP A 183 -5.31 4.65 -9.14
CA TRP A 183 -5.49 5.45 -10.34
C TRP A 183 -5.19 4.64 -11.61
N LYS A 184 -4.09 3.89 -11.59
CA LYS A 184 -3.65 3.04 -12.69
C LYS A 184 -4.59 1.88 -12.94
N VAL A 185 -5.00 1.16 -11.91
CA VAL A 185 -6.00 0.08 -12.05
C VAL A 185 -7.33 0.63 -12.56
N ALA A 186 -7.79 1.77 -12.06
CA ALA A 186 -9.05 2.37 -12.50
C ALA A 186 -9.01 2.84 -13.96
N THR A 187 -7.89 3.39 -14.43
CA THR A 187 -7.79 4.02 -15.77
C THR A 187 -7.26 3.08 -16.86
N GLU A 188 -6.38 2.16 -16.49
CA GLU A 188 -5.63 1.27 -17.41
C GLU A 188 -5.94 -0.22 -17.15
N SER A 189 -6.83 -0.55 -16.20
CA SER A 189 -7.34 -1.91 -15.94
C SER A 189 -6.23 -2.94 -15.70
N ASP A 190 -6.17 -3.99 -16.52
CA ASP A 190 -5.20 -5.09 -16.44
C ASP A 190 -3.76 -4.64 -16.70
N LEU A 191 -3.55 -3.77 -17.69
CA LEU A 191 -2.27 -3.12 -17.92
C LEU A 191 -1.88 -2.23 -16.74
N GLY A 192 -2.84 -1.53 -16.16
CA GLY A 192 -2.62 -0.70 -14.97
C GLY A 192 -2.19 -1.52 -13.75
N LEU A 193 -2.76 -2.70 -13.55
CA LEU A 193 -2.36 -3.65 -12.51
C LEU A 193 -0.95 -4.19 -12.75
N ALA A 194 -0.63 -4.58 -13.99
CA ALA A 194 0.70 -5.07 -14.35
C ALA A 194 1.78 -3.99 -14.18
N ASP A 195 1.51 -2.78 -14.69
CA ASP A 195 2.37 -1.60 -14.49
C ASP A 195 2.61 -1.35 -13.00
N ALA A 196 1.55 -1.38 -12.18
CA ALA A 196 1.69 -1.10 -10.76
C ALA A 196 2.55 -2.14 -10.03
N TYR A 197 2.44 -3.41 -10.40
CA TYR A 197 3.29 -4.46 -9.87
C TYR A 197 4.75 -4.28 -10.29
N ILE A 198 5.01 -4.04 -11.59
CA ILE A 198 6.36 -3.84 -12.14
C ILE A 198 7.05 -2.62 -11.52
N ASN A 199 6.31 -1.52 -11.30
CA ASN A 199 6.85 -0.30 -10.70
C ASN A 199 6.94 -0.36 -9.16
N GLY A 200 6.53 -1.46 -8.53
CA GLY A 200 6.61 -1.63 -7.07
C GLY A 200 5.58 -0.83 -6.27
N TRP A 201 4.52 -0.33 -6.91
CA TRP A 201 3.41 0.33 -6.21
C TRP A 201 2.54 -0.66 -5.42
N CYS A 202 2.63 -1.95 -5.76
CA CYS A 202 2.06 -3.02 -4.96
C CYS A 202 3.00 -4.23 -4.90
N SER A 203 2.81 -5.05 -3.88
CA SER A 203 3.49 -6.33 -3.69
C SER A 203 2.54 -7.36 -3.09
N PHE A 204 2.97 -8.61 -2.95
CA PHE A 204 2.20 -9.63 -2.25
C PHE A 204 2.86 -9.99 -0.93
N VAL A 205 2.04 -10.21 0.10
CA VAL A 205 2.53 -10.69 1.39
C VAL A 205 3.11 -12.10 1.24
N ASP A 206 2.41 -12.95 0.50
CA ASP A 206 2.94 -14.24 0.07
C ASP A 206 3.70 -14.08 -1.26
N LYS A 207 5.02 -14.18 -1.19
CA LYS A 207 5.90 -14.01 -2.36
C LYS A 207 5.88 -15.19 -3.33
N LYS A 208 5.41 -16.37 -2.90
CA LYS A 208 5.39 -17.59 -3.73
C LYS A 208 4.05 -17.73 -4.43
N GLU A 209 2.99 -17.71 -3.65
CA GLU A 209 1.64 -18.05 -4.13
C GLU A 209 0.74 -16.82 -4.29
N GLY A 210 1.12 -15.65 -3.78
CA GLY A 210 0.23 -14.48 -3.72
C GLY A 210 -0.28 -14.03 -5.09
N LEU A 211 0.61 -13.93 -6.07
CA LEU A 211 0.25 -13.56 -7.45
C LEU A 211 -0.56 -14.67 -8.14
N LEU A 212 -0.16 -15.94 -7.97
CA LEU A 212 -0.90 -17.08 -8.51
C LEU A 212 -2.32 -17.12 -7.95
N ASN A 213 -2.45 -17.01 -6.63
CA ASN A 213 -3.73 -17.00 -5.93
C ASN A 213 -4.61 -15.83 -6.36
N LEU A 214 -4.04 -14.65 -6.65
CA LEU A 214 -4.80 -13.54 -7.22
C LEU A 214 -5.42 -13.97 -8.55
N PHE A 215 -4.63 -14.53 -9.47
CA PHE A 215 -5.14 -14.99 -10.77
C PHE A 215 -6.10 -16.18 -10.67
N LEU A 216 -5.94 -17.08 -9.70
CA LEU A 216 -6.86 -18.19 -9.46
C LEU A 216 -8.21 -17.72 -8.91
N ILE A 217 -8.21 -16.82 -7.91
CA ILE A 217 -9.42 -16.13 -7.43
C ILE A 217 -10.10 -15.49 -8.63
N PHE A 218 -9.30 -14.82 -9.44
CA PHE A 218 -9.74 -14.18 -10.62
C PHE A 218 -10.44 -15.19 -11.54
N ILE A 219 -9.74 -16.13 -12.16
CA ILE A 219 -10.31 -17.16 -13.05
C ILE A 219 -11.59 -17.83 -12.48
N ALA A 220 -11.60 -18.19 -11.20
CA ALA A 220 -12.76 -18.82 -10.56
C ALA A 220 -14.03 -17.97 -10.64
N ASN A 221 -13.93 -16.66 -10.41
CA ASN A 221 -15.07 -15.75 -10.54
C ASN A 221 -15.52 -15.59 -12.00
N ARG A 222 -14.60 -15.73 -12.98
CA ARG A 222 -14.94 -15.68 -14.42
C ARG A 222 -15.91 -16.78 -14.77
N ASP A 223 -15.51 -17.97 -14.38
CA ASP A 223 -16.07 -19.19 -14.90
C ASP A 223 -17.43 -19.39 -14.22
N ALA A 224 -17.56 -18.98 -12.95
CA ALA A 224 -18.85 -18.83 -12.27
C ALA A 224 -19.79 -17.82 -12.96
N HIS A 225 -19.30 -16.65 -13.38
CA HIS A 225 -20.13 -15.66 -14.09
C HIS A 225 -20.57 -16.13 -15.48
N LYS A 226 -19.72 -16.85 -16.23
CA LYS A 226 -20.06 -17.41 -17.54
C LYS A 226 -21.18 -18.47 -17.46
N SER A 227 -21.26 -19.22 -16.36
CA SER A 227 -22.35 -20.17 -16.14
C SER A 227 -23.71 -19.52 -15.86
N SER A 228 -23.75 -18.20 -15.56
CA SER A 228 -25.00 -17.46 -15.30
C SER A 228 -25.43 -16.49 -16.41
N SER A 229 -24.62 -16.25 -17.45
CA SER A 229 -24.99 -15.34 -18.54
C SER A 229 -24.55 -15.85 -19.91
N SER A 230 -25.51 -16.05 -20.82
CA SER A 230 -25.30 -16.49 -22.21
C SER A 230 -24.76 -15.42 -23.17
N VAL A 231 -24.30 -14.26 -22.65
CA VAL A 231 -23.82 -13.14 -23.49
C VAL A 231 -22.30 -13.03 -23.40
N VAL A 232 -21.63 -13.48 -24.45
CA VAL A 232 -20.18 -13.25 -24.65
C VAL A 232 -19.96 -11.78 -24.99
N SER A 233 -19.63 -10.96 -24.00
CA SER A 233 -19.13 -9.61 -24.27
C SER A 233 -17.70 -9.71 -24.81
N LYS A 234 -17.41 -9.07 -25.95
CA LYS A 234 -16.05 -8.96 -26.57
C LYS A 234 -15.06 -8.11 -25.76
N ARG A 235 -15.38 -7.73 -24.53
CA ARG A 235 -14.59 -6.82 -23.68
C ARG A 235 -13.93 -7.61 -22.55
N GLY A 236 -12.73 -7.19 -22.14
CA GLY A 236 -12.05 -7.75 -20.98
C GLY A 236 -13.02 -7.80 -19.80
N TRP A 237 -13.22 -8.99 -19.25
CA TRP A 237 -14.27 -9.25 -18.27
C TRP A 237 -13.99 -8.62 -16.88
N TRP A 238 -12.79 -8.08 -16.71
CA TRP A 238 -12.37 -7.26 -15.56
C TRP A 238 -12.53 -5.76 -15.78
N THR A 239 -12.87 -5.31 -16.99
CA THR A 239 -12.85 -3.89 -17.32
C THR A 239 -14.04 -3.20 -16.65
N PRO A 240 -13.83 -2.33 -15.64
CA PRO A 240 -14.95 -1.69 -14.94
C PRO A 240 -15.71 -0.76 -15.89
N MET A 241 -17.04 -0.76 -15.81
CA MET A 241 -17.95 0.13 -16.55
C MET A 241 -17.91 1.55 -15.95
N LEU A 242 -16.75 2.20 -15.88
CA LEU A 242 -16.60 3.48 -15.19
C LEU A 242 -15.72 4.42 -15.98
N LEU A 243 -16.29 5.31 -16.81
CA LEU A 243 -15.61 6.44 -17.49
C LEU A 243 -14.30 6.14 -18.26
N THR A 244 -13.85 4.88 -18.32
CA THR A 244 -12.59 4.43 -18.91
C THR A 244 -12.59 4.56 -20.42
N ALA A 245 -13.75 4.35 -21.04
CA ALA A 245 -13.87 4.46 -22.49
C ALA A 245 -13.64 5.89 -23.01
N GLY A 246 -13.84 6.94 -22.20
CA GLY A 246 -13.65 8.33 -22.66
C GLY A 246 -12.21 8.79 -22.52
N LEU A 247 -11.66 8.74 -21.30
CA LEU A 247 -10.32 9.28 -21.00
C LEU A 247 -9.19 8.34 -21.40
N ALA A 248 -9.35 7.02 -21.21
CA ALA A 248 -8.36 6.06 -21.68
C ALA A 248 -8.41 6.00 -23.21
N SER A 249 -9.58 5.95 -23.86
CA SER A 249 -9.61 6.00 -25.33
C SER A 249 -9.09 7.34 -25.86
N ALA A 250 -9.34 8.49 -25.23
CA ALA A 250 -8.75 9.75 -25.66
C ALA A 250 -7.22 9.76 -25.50
N LYS A 251 -6.68 9.25 -24.38
CA LYS A 251 -5.23 9.09 -24.16
C LYS A 251 -4.62 8.11 -25.15
N TYR A 252 -5.24 6.95 -25.38
CA TYR A 252 -4.78 5.94 -26.33
C TYR A 252 -4.95 6.39 -27.79
N PHE A 253 -6.03 7.11 -28.12
CA PHE A 253 -6.31 7.71 -29.43
C PHE A 253 -5.33 8.83 -29.72
N LEU A 254 -5.13 9.79 -28.80
CA LEU A 254 -4.11 10.85 -28.92
C LEU A 254 -2.69 10.24 -28.99
N ARG A 255 -2.41 9.18 -28.23
CA ARG A 255 -1.13 8.46 -28.29
C ARG A 255 -1.00 7.63 -29.58
N HIS A 256 -2.08 7.13 -30.17
CA HIS A 256 -2.07 6.42 -31.45
C HIS A 256 -2.00 7.37 -32.65
N THR A 257 -2.67 8.52 -32.60
CA THR A 257 -2.61 9.57 -33.64
C THR A 257 -1.30 10.35 -33.59
N SER A 258 -0.65 10.41 -32.43
CA SER A 258 0.72 10.94 -32.26
C SER A 258 1.82 9.93 -32.63
N ARG A 259 1.48 8.64 -32.78
CA ARG A 259 2.40 7.60 -33.28
C ARG A 259 2.39 7.56 -34.82
N LYS A 260 3.06 8.52 -35.45
CA LYS A 260 3.61 8.26 -36.79
C LYS A 260 4.73 7.23 -36.62
N ASN A 261 4.61 6.06 -37.27
CA ASN A 261 5.66 5.04 -37.32
C ASN A 261 6.86 5.60 -38.10
N SER A 262 7.72 6.38 -37.44
CA SER A 262 9.03 6.73 -38.00
C SER A 262 10.01 5.57 -37.77
N VAL A 263 10.92 5.35 -38.73
CA VAL A 263 11.96 4.33 -38.63
C VAL A 263 12.78 4.47 -37.33
N THR A 264 12.98 5.70 -36.86
CA THR A 264 13.65 6.02 -35.60
C THR A 264 12.87 5.62 -34.34
N GLN A 265 11.54 5.77 -34.33
CA GLN A 265 10.70 5.34 -33.21
C GLN A 265 10.55 3.81 -33.20
N THR A 266 10.44 3.19 -34.38
CA THR A 266 10.47 1.72 -34.54
C THR A 266 11.78 1.15 -34.00
N ARG A 267 12.94 1.77 -34.28
CA ARG A 267 14.24 1.38 -33.69
C ARG A 267 14.27 1.50 -32.17
N ARG A 268 13.68 2.56 -31.59
CA ARG A 268 13.56 2.74 -30.12
C ARG A 268 12.60 1.75 -29.46
N ASN A 269 11.50 1.40 -30.13
CA ASN A 269 10.56 0.40 -29.64
C ASN A 269 11.17 -1.01 -29.76
N ILE A 270 11.91 -1.29 -30.84
CA ILE A 270 12.66 -2.54 -31.04
C ILE A 270 13.82 -2.64 -30.04
N SER A 271 14.50 -1.54 -29.67
CA SER A 271 15.53 -1.58 -28.62
C SER A 271 14.97 -1.79 -27.21
N GLN A 272 13.63 -1.75 -27.04
CA GLN A 272 12.97 -2.20 -25.81
C GLN A 272 12.48 -3.65 -25.89
N HIS A 273 12.72 -4.36 -27.01
CA HIS A 273 12.68 -5.81 -26.95
C HIS A 273 13.82 -6.28 -26.05
N TYR A 274 13.46 -7.03 -25.02
CA TYR A 274 14.41 -7.74 -24.20
C TYR A 274 15.30 -8.60 -25.11
N ASP A 275 16.60 -8.36 -25.08
CA ASP A 275 17.60 -9.34 -25.54
C ASP A 275 17.56 -10.54 -24.58
N LEU A 276 16.52 -11.37 -24.70
CA LEU A 276 16.40 -12.62 -23.94
C LEU A 276 17.30 -13.66 -24.62
N SER A 277 18.51 -13.84 -24.08
CA SER A 277 19.45 -14.85 -24.54
C SER A 277 19.02 -16.25 -24.13
N ASN A 278 19.59 -17.26 -24.79
CA ASN A 278 19.44 -18.65 -24.36
C ASN A 278 19.91 -18.87 -22.92
N ASP A 279 20.89 -18.09 -22.44
CA ASP A 279 21.36 -18.16 -21.06
C ASP A 279 20.23 -17.83 -20.08
N PHE A 280 19.44 -16.78 -20.35
CA PHE A 280 18.28 -16.43 -19.54
C PHE A 280 17.26 -17.57 -19.48
N PHE A 281 16.91 -18.14 -20.64
CA PHE A 281 15.95 -19.24 -20.71
C PHE A 281 16.45 -20.51 -20.01
N SER A 282 17.75 -20.79 -20.09
CA SER A 282 18.36 -21.96 -19.44
C SER A 282 18.24 -21.97 -17.91
N LEU A 283 17.95 -20.80 -17.28
CA LEU A 283 17.75 -20.69 -15.84
C LEU A 283 16.45 -21.36 -15.34
N PHE A 284 15.45 -21.52 -16.21
CA PHE A 284 14.13 -22.03 -15.81
C PHE A 284 13.49 -23.03 -16.78
N LEU A 285 14.03 -23.21 -17.99
CA LEU A 285 13.66 -24.32 -18.86
C LEU A 285 14.46 -25.59 -18.51
N ASP A 286 13.94 -26.74 -18.92
CA ASP A 286 14.68 -27.99 -18.86
C ASP A 286 15.75 -28.07 -19.98
N LYS A 287 16.54 -29.14 -19.98
CA LYS A 287 17.64 -29.34 -20.94
C LYS A 287 17.19 -29.34 -22.41
N THR A 288 15.93 -29.66 -22.68
CA THR A 288 15.41 -29.62 -24.05
C THR A 288 15.19 -28.20 -24.57
N MET A 289 15.30 -27.17 -23.71
CA MET A 289 15.02 -25.76 -24.02
C MET A 289 13.61 -25.54 -24.61
N THR A 290 12.67 -26.40 -24.22
CA THR A 290 11.31 -26.39 -24.79
C THR A 290 10.43 -25.37 -24.09
N TYR A 291 10.19 -24.22 -24.74
CA TYR A 291 9.28 -23.19 -24.24
C TYR A 291 7.82 -23.42 -24.67
N SER A 292 7.25 -24.54 -24.23
CA SER A 292 5.81 -24.86 -24.40
C SER A 292 5.34 -25.78 -23.28
N CYS A 293 4.03 -26.04 -23.19
CA CYS A 293 3.49 -26.91 -22.13
C CYS A 293 4.12 -28.31 -22.19
N GLY A 294 4.36 -28.91 -21.02
CA GLY A 294 4.71 -30.33 -20.88
C GLY A 294 3.45 -31.18 -20.62
N ILE A 295 3.57 -32.51 -20.76
CA ILE A 295 2.50 -33.46 -20.41
C ILE A 295 2.92 -34.25 -19.18
N PHE A 296 2.30 -33.95 -18.03
CA PHE A 296 2.55 -34.62 -16.75
C PHE A 296 1.58 -35.79 -16.55
N LYS A 297 2.08 -36.93 -16.08
CA LYS A 297 1.26 -38.08 -15.63
C LYS A 297 1.06 -38.07 -14.12
N ARG A 298 2.04 -37.53 -13.37
CA ARG A 298 1.98 -37.35 -11.92
C ARG A 298 2.44 -35.95 -11.55
N GLU A 299 2.04 -35.47 -10.38
CA GLU A 299 2.37 -34.13 -9.89
C GLU A 299 3.87 -33.96 -9.55
N ASP A 300 4.57 -35.06 -9.25
CA ASP A 300 5.95 -35.08 -8.80
C ASP A 300 6.98 -35.38 -9.91
N GLU A 301 6.56 -35.40 -11.17
CA GLU A 301 7.45 -35.65 -12.31
C GLU A 301 8.29 -34.43 -12.68
N SER A 302 9.47 -34.67 -13.24
CA SER A 302 10.35 -33.60 -13.70
C SER A 302 9.81 -32.91 -14.96
N LEU A 303 10.16 -31.64 -15.12
CA LEU A 303 9.84 -30.90 -16.35
C LEU A 303 10.41 -31.59 -17.59
N GLU A 304 11.66 -32.07 -17.53
CA GLU A 304 12.35 -32.79 -18.61
C GLU A 304 11.55 -34.02 -19.08
N GLU A 305 11.12 -34.88 -18.15
CA GLU A 305 10.29 -36.05 -18.47
C GLU A 305 8.95 -35.67 -19.09
N SER A 306 8.31 -34.60 -18.59
CA SER A 306 7.03 -34.12 -19.13
C SER A 306 7.16 -33.61 -20.57
N GLN A 307 8.31 -33.01 -20.93
CA GLN A 307 8.57 -32.50 -22.27
C GLN A 307 8.91 -33.62 -23.25
N ILE A 308 9.78 -34.56 -22.84
CA ILE A 308 10.11 -35.75 -23.66
C ILE A 308 8.84 -36.54 -23.96
N ARG A 309 7.98 -36.74 -22.96
CA ARG A 309 6.70 -37.42 -23.15
C ARG A 309 5.81 -36.73 -24.17
N LYS A 310 5.72 -35.40 -24.11
CA LYS A 310 4.96 -34.64 -25.10
C LYS A 310 5.51 -34.85 -26.50
N LEU A 311 6.83 -34.82 -26.68
CA LEU A 311 7.47 -35.04 -27.98
C LEU A 311 7.14 -36.42 -28.53
N ASN A 312 7.27 -37.48 -27.70
CA ASN A 312 6.92 -38.84 -28.11
C ASN A 312 5.44 -38.94 -28.51
N LEU A 313 4.52 -38.39 -27.72
CA LEU A 313 3.09 -38.38 -28.03
C LEU A 313 2.73 -37.59 -29.30
N LEU A 314 3.55 -36.61 -29.70
CA LEU A 314 3.36 -35.87 -30.95
C LEU A 314 3.90 -36.62 -32.16
N ILE A 315 4.95 -37.43 -31.99
CA ILE A 315 5.52 -38.28 -33.04
C ILE A 315 4.63 -39.50 -33.31
N ASP A 316 4.04 -40.07 -32.26
CA ASP A 316 3.17 -41.24 -32.36
C ASP A 316 1.77 -40.92 -32.93
N LYS A 317 1.45 -39.64 -33.15
CA LYS A 317 0.18 -39.15 -33.70
C LYS A 317 0.22 -39.02 -35.22
#